data_AF-A0A6N9DL68-F1
#
_entry.id   AF-A0A6N9DL68-F1
#
_cell.length_a   1.000
_cell.length_b   1.000
_cell.length_c   1.000
_cell.angle_alpha   90.00
_cell.angle_beta   90.00
_cell.angle_gamma   90.00
#
_symmetry.space_group_name_H-M   'P 1'
#
loop_
_entity.id
_entity.type
_entity.pdbx_description
1 polymer ?
#
loop_
_entity_poly.entity_id
_entity_poly.type
_entity_poly.pdbx_seq_one_letter_code
_entity_poly.pdbx_strand_id
1 'polypeptide(L)'
;MLARVRRTVQDTELEISDAMLDQAIDDAVEVYSKDVPRKTVVDVSGNGTSIYLILTILPGYIDGYSVLDKIEYPLTGTSPPTLPPHCYEIQRRPDGNGNPALYLVFVGGQRPASSSSFRVVYTIMHLSDCSTIVASDRIAVSYLSAAHALDLYATATMDSIDSSIDADVFDRTATTERARRAAKMYRDLYREMVGVDDNDDGGRREVPANTTISWSRRRRTHEQPPYLTH
;
A
#
# COMPACT_ATOMS: atom_id res chain seq x y z
N MET A 1 4.14 -3.12 -15.38
CA MET A 1 3.35 -1.90 -15.12
C MET A 1 3.44 -0.92 -16.29
N LEU A 2 4.65 -0.54 -16.69
CA LEU A 2 4.95 0.40 -17.80
C LEU A 2 4.04 0.30 -19.03
N ALA A 3 3.91 -0.89 -19.65
CA ALA A 3 3.08 -1.06 -20.85
C ALA A 3 1.60 -0.69 -20.65
N ARG A 4 1.07 -0.88 -19.43
CA ARG A 4 -0.31 -0.50 -19.08
C ARG A 4 -0.45 1.02 -18.95
N VAL A 5 0.49 1.66 -18.25
CA VAL A 5 0.50 3.12 -18.10
C VAL A 5 0.66 3.78 -19.47
N ARG A 6 1.59 3.30 -20.30
CA ARG A 6 1.78 3.79 -21.67
C ARG A 6 0.49 3.74 -22.49
N ARG A 7 -0.24 2.61 -22.45
CA ARG A 7 -1.53 2.49 -23.15
C ARG A 7 -2.56 3.50 -22.64
N THR A 8 -2.59 3.72 -21.32
CA THR A 8 -3.51 4.66 -20.67
C THR A 8 -3.23 6.10 -21.08
N VAL A 9 -1.96 6.45 -21.28
CA VAL A 9 -1.58 7.81 -21.70
C VAL A 9 -1.60 7.98 -23.21
N GLN A 10 -1.45 6.92 -24.01
CA GLN A 10 -1.51 6.99 -25.49
C GLN A 10 -2.83 7.58 -26.02
N ASP A 11 -3.94 7.41 -25.29
CA ASP A 11 -5.22 8.02 -25.64
C ASP A 11 -5.21 9.56 -25.56
N THR A 12 -4.14 10.16 -25.03
CA THR A 12 -3.99 11.63 -24.94
C THR A 12 -3.23 12.25 -26.13
N GLU A 13 -2.73 11.44 -27.07
CA GLU A 13 -1.91 11.89 -28.22
C GLU A 13 -0.60 12.62 -27.82
N LEU A 14 -0.13 12.43 -26.57
CA LEU A 14 1.09 13.05 -26.04
C LEU A 14 2.28 12.10 -26.12
N GLU A 15 3.43 12.63 -26.53
CA GLU A 15 4.70 11.90 -26.49
C GLU A 15 5.34 12.01 -25.10
N ILE A 16 5.13 10.98 -24.27
CA ILE A 16 5.75 10.86 -22.95
C ILE A 16 6.91 9.86 -23.01
N SER A 17 8.06 10.27 -22.50
CA SER A 17 9.26 9.44 -22.44
C SER A 17 9.14 8.31 -21.40
N ASP A 18 9.86 7.21 -21.63
CA ASP A 18 9.91 6.06 -20.71
C ASP A 18 10.40 6.47 -19.32
N ALA A 19 11.39 7.37 -19.25
CA ALA A 19 11.92 7.87 -17.99
C ALA A 19 10.86 8.59 -17.15
N MET A 20 9.98 9.38 -17.78
CA MET A 20 8.87 10.04 -17.09
C MET A 20 7.81 9.04 -16.64
N LEU A 21 7.57 7.99 -17.42
CA LEU A 21 6.64 6.92 -17.05
C LEU A 21 7.17 6.11 -15.86
N ASP A 22 8.46 5.81 -15.83
CA ASP A 22 9.08 5.08 -14.72
C ASP A 22 9.04 5.93 -13.43
N GLN A 23 9.45 7.20 -13.50
CA GLN A 23 9.32 8.16 -12.39
C GLN A 23 7.87 8.23 -11.87
N ALA A 24 6.90 8.35 -12.77
CA ALA A 24 5.49 8.42 -12.41
C ALA A 24 4.94 7.12 -11.79
N ILE A 25 5.51 5.97 -12.14
CA ILE A 25 5.17 4.69 -11.50
C ILE A 25 5.69 4.66 -10.07
N ASP A 26 6.94 5.07 -9.85
CA ASP A 26 7.53 5.13 -8.51
C ASP A 26 6.75 6.08 -7.58
N ASP A 27 6.45 7.29 -8.06
CA ASP A 27 5.65 8.27 -7.32
C ASP A 27 4.25 7.72 -6.97
N ALA A 28 3.60 7.06 -7.93
CA ALA A 28 2.29 6.45 -7.71
C ALA A 28 2.34 5.30 -6.70
N VAL A 29 3.38 4.48 -6.71
CA VAL A 29 3.57 3.39 -5.75
C VAL A 29 3.81 3.94 -4.34
N GLU A 30 4.52 5.07 -4.20
CA GLU A 30 4.70 5.73 -2.91
C GLU A 30 3.36 6.21 -2.33
N VAL A 31 2.57 6.92 -3.14
CA VAL A 31 1.24 7.40 -2.73
C VAL A 31 0.32 6.22 -2.40
N TYR A 32 0.27 5.21 -3.28
CA TYR A 32 -0.49 3.99 -3.02
C TYR A 32 -0.05 3.27 -1.75
N SER A 33 1.25 3.26 -1.44
CA SER A 33 1.76 2.68 -0.19
C SER A 33 1.29 3.45 1.04
N LYS A 34 1.12 4.77 0.94
CA LYS A 34 0.51 5.57 2.02
C LYS A 34 -0.97 5.29 2.13
N ASP A 35 -1.65 5.12 0.99
CA ASP A 35 -3.11 4.93 0.84
C ASP A 35 -3.60 3.50 1.07
N VAL A 36 -2.76 2.49 0.92
CA VAL A 36 -3.01 1.07 1.23
C VAL A 36 -1.67 0.43 1.63
N PRO A 37 -1.22 0.59 2.89
CA PRO A 37 0.03 0.03 3.37
C PRO A 37 0.03 -1.49 3.31
N ARG A 38 1.15 -2.06 2.86
CA ARG A 38 1.36 -3.50 2.90
C ARG A 38 1.63 -3.95 4.33
N LYS A 39 0.77 -4.81 4.88
CA LYS A 39 1.06 -5.50 6.14
C LYS A 39 1.99 -6.68 5.89
N THR A 40 3.00 -6.83 6.74
CA THR A 40 3.92 -7.96 6.75
C THR A 40 3.98 -8.57 8.14
N VAL A 41 4.40 -9.82 8.21
CA VAL A 41 4.42 -10.62 9.43
C VAL A 41 5.78 -11.28 9.55
N VAL A 42 6.41 -11.14 10.72
CA VAL A 42 7.71 -11.75 11.00
C VAL A 42 7.68 -12.41 12.37
N ASP A 43 8.15 -13.65 12.43
CA ASP A 43 8.38 -14.37 13.67
C ASP A 43 9.83 -14.14 14.11
N VAL A 44 9.99 -13.52 15.28
CA VAL A 44 11.28 -13.15 15.84
C VAL A 44 11.60 -14.11 16.99
N SER A 45 12.78 -14.72 16.93
CA SER A 45 13.28 -15.53 18.03
C SER A 45 13.65 -14.61 19.20
N GLY A 46 13.16 -14.93 20.39
CA GLY A 46 13.60 -14.28 21.61
C GLY A 46 15.09 -14.50 21.82
N ASN A 47 15.74 -13.57 22.50
CA ASN A 47 17.15 -13.69 22.87
C ASN A 47 17.34 -13.60 24.39
N GLY A 48 16.24 -13.69 25.14
CA GLY A 48 16.25 -13.42 26.56
C GLY A 48 16.67 -11.97 26.84
N THR A 49 16.27 -10.98 26.05
CA THR A 49 16.33 -9.56 26.42
C THR A 49 14.96 -8.93 26.16
N SER A 50 14.74 -7.74 26.72
CA SER A 50 13.53 -6.95 26.45
C SER A 50 13.73 -5.93 25.33
N ILE A 51 14.91 -5.88 24.67
CA ILE A 51 15.26 -4.81 23.74
C ILE A 51 15.76 -5.43 22.44
N TYR A 52 15.13 -5.06 21.33
CA TYR A 52 15.42 -5.58 19.99
C TYR A 52 15.64 -4.44 19.01
N LEU A 53 16.74 -4.47 18.26
CA LEU A 53 17.02 -3.48 17.21
C LEU A 53 16.08 -3.70 16.03
N ILE A 54 15.21 -2.72 15.75
CA ILE A 54 14.10 -2.87 14.79
C ILE A 54 14.59 -3.26 13.40
N LEU A 55 15.62 -2.60 12.87
CA LEU A 55 16.13 -2.90 11.52
C LEU A 55 16.71 -4.31 11.38
N THR A 56 17.08 -4.96 12.49
CA THR A 56 17.55 -6.35 12.49
C THR A 56 16.39 -7.34 12.51
N ILE A 57 15.33 -7.03 13.27
CA ILE A 57 14.22 -7.96 13.49
C ILE A 57 13.04 -7.77 12.54
N LEU A 58 12.89 -6.57 11.95
CA LEU A 58 11.79 -6.18 11.06
C LEU A 58 12.36 -5.71 9.71
N PRO A 59 12.67 -6.64 8.77
CA PRO A 59 13.17 -6.28 7.46
C PRO A 59 12.19 -5.38 6.71
N GLY A 60 12.73 -4.35 6.04
CA GLY A 60 11.94 -3.37 5.29
C GLY A 60 11.18 -2.37 6.15
N TYR A 61 11.43 -2.33 7.46
CA TYR A 61 10.89 -1.26 8.32
C TYR A 61 11.53 0.09 7.95
N ILE A 62 10.68 1.10 7.77
CA ILE A 62 11.05 2.46 7.40
C ILE A 62 10.61 3.41 8.52
N ASP A 63 11.56 4.13 9.11
CA ASP A 63 11.31 5.15 10.12
C ASP A 63 10.39 6.26 9.57
N GLY A 64 9.37 6.66 10.34
CA GLY A 64 8.37 7.65 9.92
C GLY A 64 7.28 7.15 8.97
N TYR A 65 7.36 5.92 8.44
CA TYR A 65 6.31 5.31 7.60
C TYR A 65 5.74 4.03 8.21
N SER A 66 6.60 3.12 8.65
CA SER A 66 6.18 1.83 9.20
C SER A 66 5.55 1.98 10.57
N VAL A 67 4.45 1.25 10.79
CA VAL A 67 3.68 1.24 12.02
C VAL A 67 3.58 -0.21 12.50
N LEU A 68 3.82 -0.43 13.79
CA LEU A 68 3.54 -1.71 14.43
C LEU A 68 2.03 -1.85 14.62
N ASP A 69 1.44 -2.89 14.03
CA ASP A 69 0.01 -3.19 14.13
C ASP A 69 -0.27 -3.97 15.41
N LYS A 70 0.42 -5.12 15.57
CA LYS A 70 0.31 -5.94 16.78
C LYS A 70 1.55 -6.81 17.00
N ILE A 71 1.73 -7.21 18.25
CA ILE A 71 2.73 -8.21 18.64
C ILE A 71 1.99 -9.36 19.31
N GLU A 72 2.26 -10.58 18.88
CA GLU A 72 1.72 -11.79 19.50
C GLU A 72 2.82 -12.50 20.28
N TYR A 73 2.62 -12.68 21.58
CA TYR A 73 3.59 -13.30 22.47
C TYR A 73 2.93 -13.77 23.78
N PRO A 74 3.24 -14.99 24.27
CA PRO A 74 4.11 -16.00 23.65
C PRO A 74 3.45 -16.68 22.44
N LEU A 75 4.24 -17.10 21.45
CA LEU A 75 3.75 -17.91 20.33
C LEU A 75 3.51 -19.36 20.73
N THR A 76 2.50 -19.59 21.57
CA THR A 76 2.06 -20.92 21.99
C THR A 76 0.70 -21.26 21.40
N GLY A 77 0.55 -22.49 20.92
CA GLY A 77 -0.70 -23.00 20.36
C GLY A 77 -1.10 -22.38 19.02
N THR A 78 -2.37 -22.53 18.65
CA THR A 78 -2.91 -22.15 17.33
C THR A 78 -3.39 -20.69 17.26
N SER A 79 -3.63 -20.06 18.41
CA SER A 79 -4.06 -18.66 18.51
C SER A 79 -3.27 -17.95 19.62
N PRO A 80 -2.06 -17.45 19.30
CA PRO A 80 -1.25 -16.71 20.25
C PRO A 80 -1.95 -15.44 20.74
N PRO A 81 -1.78 -15.05 22.02
CA PRO A 81 -2.34 -13.82 22.54
C PRO A 81 -1.61 -12.60 21.96
N THR A 82 -2.38 -11.57 21.62
CA THR A 82 -1.85 -10.25 21.29
C THR A 82 -1.42 -9.54 22.58
N LEU A 83 -0.19 -9.03 22.60
CA LEU A 83 0.29 -8.19 23.68
C LEU A 83 -0.45 -6.84 23.69
N PRO A 84 -0.92 -6.37 24.86
CA PRO A 84 -1.48 -5.04 24.98
C PRO A 84 -0.48 -3.93 24.57
N PRO A 85 -0.93 -2.80 24.01
CA PRO A 85 -0.05 -1.71 23.58
C PRO A 85 0.84 -1.09 24.67
N HIS A 86 0.50 -1.26 25.95
CA HIS A 86 1.32 -0.78 27.07
C HIS A 86 2.43 -1.76 27.49
N CYS A 87 2.47 -2.96 26.90
CA CYS A 87 3.50 -3.97 27.16
C CYS A 87 4.72 -3.83 26.23
N TYR A 88 4.70 -2.89 25.30
CA TYR A 88 5.84 -2.60 24.44
C TYR A 88 5.83 -1.13 24.00
N GLU A 89 6.99 -0.64 23.60
CA GLU A 89 7.17 0.70 23.06
C GLU A 89 8.30 0.72 22.02
N ILE A 90 8.25 1.68 21.11
CA ILE A 90 9.36 1.97 20.21
C ILE A 90 10.15 3.13 20.80
N GLN A 91 11.46 2.95 20.95
CA GLN A 91 12.34 3.99 21.46
C GLN A 91 13.50 4.26 20.52
N ARG A 92 13.85 5.54 20.41
CA ARG A 92 15.08 5.98 19.73
C ARG A 92 16.21 6.04 20.73
N ARG A 93 17.30 5.31 20.46
CA ARG A 93 18.50 5.26 21.30
C ARG A 93 19.75 5.14 20.42
N PRO A 94 20.93 5.54 20.87
CA PRO A 94 22.17 5.27 20.14
C PRO A 94 22.39 3.76 19.95
N ASP A 95 22.91 3.36 18.80
CA ASP A 95 23.44 2.02 18.56
C ASP A 95 24.83 1.84 19.20
N GLY A 96 25.43 0.67 18.99
CA GLY A 96 26.79 0.39 19.48
C GLY A 96 27.87 1.33 18.94
N ASN A 97 27.57 2.11 17.89
CA ASN A 97 28.45 3.08 17.26
C ASN A 97 28.06 4.54 17.58
N GLY A 98 27.02 4.76 18.40
CA GLY A 98 26.53 6.08 18.74
C GLY A 98 25.53 6.70 17.74
N ASN A 99 25.15 5.98 16.67
CA ASN A 99 24.17 6.47 15.70
C ASN A 99 22.74 6.28 16.22
N PRO A 100 21.80 7.20 15.95
CA PRO A 100 20.42 7.04 16.37
C PRO A 100 19.78 5.81 15.69
N ALA A 101 19.27 4.89 16.50
CA ALA A 101 18.59 3.68 16.05
C ALA A 101 17.26 3.49 16.78
N LEU A 102 16.35 2.75 16.15
CA LEU A 102 15.04 2.41 16.71
C LEU A 102 15.08 1.02 17.34
N TYR A 103 14.52 0.92 18.54
CA TYR A 103 14.43 -0.31 19.31
C TYR A 103 12.98 -0.60 19.67
N LEU A 104 12.59 -1.87 19.52
CA LEU A 104 11.39 -2.42 20.13
C LEU A 104 11.76 -2.81 21.57
N VAL A 105 11.10 -2.18 22.53
CA VAL A 105 11.32 -2.41 23.96
C VAL A 105 10.07 -3.03 24.57
N PHE A 106 10.22 -4.23 25.12
CA PHE A 106 9.19 -4.87 25.93
C PHE A 106 9.20 -4.27 27.35
N VAL A 107 8.01 -3.92 27.83
CA VAL A 107 7.77 -3.25 29.12
C VAL A 107 6.97 -4.19 30.04
N GLY A 108 6.96 -3.94 31.35
CA GLY A 108 6.16 -4.72 32.29
C GLY A 108 6.71 -6.12 32.57
N GLY A 109 8.03 -6.31 32.44
CA GLY A 109 8.70 -7.59 32.72
C GLY A 109 8.61 -8.63 31.59
N GLN A 110 7.98 -8.27 30.47
CA GLN A 110 7.97 -9.12 29.28
C GLN A 110 9.40 -9.25 28.73
N ARG A 111 9.86 -10.49 28.56
CA ARG A 111 11.21 -10.80 28.08
C ARG A 111 11.17 -12.13 27.32
N PRO A 112 10.99 -12.11 25.98
CA PRO A 112 11.01 -13.32 25.17
C PRO A 112 12.30 -14.12 25.43
N ALA A 113 12.13 -15.32 25.99
CA ALA A 113 13.23 -16.24 26.26
C ALA A 113 13.83 -16.74 24.94
N SER A 114 15.09 -17.19 24.97
CA SER A 114 15.77 -17.77 23.80
C SER A 114 15.10 -19.01 23.23
N SER A 115 14.31 -19.72 24.04
CA SER A 115 13.50 -20.86 23.63
C SER A 115 12.10 -20.48 23.12
N SER A 116 11.76 -19.20 23.07
CA SER A 116 10.45 -18.70 22.67
C SER A 116 10.57 -17.71 21.51
N SER A 117 9.47 -17.50 20.80
CA SER A 117 9.37 -16.51 19.73
C SER A 117 8.15 -15.61 19.94
N PHE A 118 8.20 -14.44 19.33
CA PHE A 118 7.08 -13.51 19.22
C PHE A 118 6.83 -13.16 17.75
N ARG A 119 5.58 -12.92 17.38
CA ARG A 119 5.22 -12.49 16.02
C ARG A 119 4.96 -11.01 16.02
N VAL A 120 5.50 -10.32 15.05
CA VAL A 120 5.25 -8.89 14.84
C VAL A 120 4.52 -8.72 13.52
N VAL A 121 3.40 -8.00 13.56
CA VAL A 121 2.68 -7.52 12.37
C VAL A 121 2.95 -6.04 12.25
N TYR A 122 3.44 -5.60 11.09
CA TYR A 122 3.80 -4.20 10.85
C TYR A 122 3.60 -3.82 9.38
N THR A 123 3.56 -2.53 9.09
CA THR A 123 3.43 -2.01 7.72
C THR A 123 4.79 -1.79 7.07
N ILE A 124 4.87 -2.03 5.76
CA ILE A 124 6.00 -1.73 4.88
C ILE A 124 5.49 -1.16 3.56
N MET A 125 6.37 -0.52 2.78
CA MET A 125 5.99 0.00 1.47
C MET A 125 5.80 -1.12 0.43
N HIS A 126 5.02 -0.82 -0.60
CA HIS A 126 4.98 -1.65 -1.80
C HIS A 126 6.29 -1.51 -2.61
N LEU A 127 6.57 -2.49 -3.46
CA LEU A 127 7.75 -2.46 -4.33
C LEU A 127 7.42 -1.67 -5.59
N SER A 128 8.38 -0.89 -6.09
CA SER A 128 8.26 -0.07 -7.31
C SER A 128 7.87 -0.89 -8.54
N ASP A 129 8.30 -2.15 -8.61
CA ASP A 129 7.93 -3.08 -9.68
C ASP A 129 6.43 -3.50 -9.67
N CYS A 130 5.66 -3.01 -8.68
CA CYS A 130 4.25 -3.28 -8.45
C CYS A 130 3.93 -4.77 -8.17
N SER A 131 4.93 -5.61 -7.90
CA SER A 131 4.75 -7.06 -7.69
C SER A 131 3.94 -7.37 -6.43
N THR A 132 4.03 -6.52 -5.41
CA THR A 132 3.34 -6.66 -4.14
C THR A 132 1.94 -6.06 -4.12
N ILE A 133 1.51 -5.42 -5.22
CA ILE A 133 0.20 -4.82 -5.37
C ILE A 133 -0.76 -5.87 -5.94
N VAL A 134 -1.91 -6.03 -5.27
CA VAL A 134 -2.95 -7.00 -5.66
C VAL A 134 -3.46 -6.67 -7.06
N ALA A 135 -3.77 -7.71 -7.84
CA ALA A 135 -4.16 -7.54 -9.24
C ALA A 135 -5.38 -6.63 -9.45
N SER A 136 -6.32 -6.61 -8.49
CA SER A 136 -7.49 -5.70 -8.50
C SER A 136 -7.08 -4.23 -8.50
N ASP A 137 -6.02 -3.89 -7.78
CA ASP A 137 -5.67 -2.50 -7.48
C ASP A 137 -4.66 -1.96 -8.49
N ARG A 138 -4.06 -2.83 -9.32
CA ARG A 138 -3.11 -2.44 -10.38
C ARG A 138 -3.72 -1.50 -11.41
N ILE A 139 -5.04 -1.55 -11.63
CA ILE A 139 -5.73 -0.60 -12.51
C ILE A 139 -5.74 0.78 -11.86
N ALA A 140 -6.07 0.87 -10.57
CA ALA A 140 -6.03 2.12 -9.82
C ALA A 140 -4.63 2.75 -9.84
N VAL A 141 -3.60 1.98 -9.51
CA VAL A 141 -2.22 2.46 -9.56
C VAL A 141 -1.85 2.91 -10.97
N SER A 142 -2.36 2.28 -12.02
CA SER A 142 -2.05 2.69 -13.39
C SER A 142 -2.67 4.03 -13.78
N TYR A 143 -3.85 4.37 -13.25
CA TYR A 143 -4.41 5.72 -13.42
C TYR A 143 -3.61 6.73 -12.62
N LEU A 144 -3.22 6.42 -11.39
CA LEU A 144 -2.39 7.32 -10.60
C LEU A 144 -1.04 7.59 -11.28
N SER A 145 -0.37 6.55 -11.80
CA SER A 145 0.85 6.70 -12.60
C SER A 145 0.61 7.52 -13.86
N ALA A 146 -0.51 7.32 -14.57
CA ALA A 146 -0.85 8.11 -15.74
C ALA A 146 -1.04 9.60 -15.39
N ALA A 147 -1.67 9.89 -14.24
CA ALA A 147 -1.82 11.26 -13.75
C ALA A 147 -0.46 11.91 -13.49
N HIS A 148 0.43 11.25 -12.74
CA HIS A 148 1.77 11.76 -12.47
C HIS A 148 2.58 11.97 -13.75
N ALA A 149 2.50 11.04 -14.71
CA ALA A 149 3.19 11.18 -16.00
C ALA A 149 2.72 12.42 -16.78
N LEU A 150 1.41 12.69 -16.76
CA LEU A 150 0.82 13.86 -17.41
C LEU A 150 1.20 15.17 -16.71
N ASP A 151 1.36 15.18 -15.38
CA ASP A 151 1.84 16.36 -14.67
C ASP A 151 3.33 16.63 -14.92
N LEU A 152 4.16 15.57 -14.96
CA LEU A 152 5.56 15.68 -15.35
C LEU A 152 5.68 16.22 -16.78
N TYR A 153 4.84 15.74 -17.70
CA TYR A 153 4.75 16.25 -19.06
C TYR A 153 4.38 17.73 -19.09
N ALA A 154 3.29 18.11 -18.42
CA ALA A 154 2.83 19.49 -18.35
C ALA A 154 3.90 20.44 -17.77
N THR A 155 4.70 19.96 -16.81
CA THR A 155 5.79 20.75 -16.22
C THR A 155 6.93 20.94 -17.21
N ALA A 156 7.36 19.86 -17.86
CA ALA A 156 8.44 19.90 -18.85
C ALA A 156 8.08 20.77 -20.07
N THR A 157 6.83 20.75 -20.52
CA THR A 157 6.39 21.59 -21.63
C THR A 157 6.32 23.06 -21.25
N MET A 158 5.93 23.41 -20.02
CA MET A 158 5.90 24.81 -19.56
C MET A 158 7.29 25.45 -19.53
N ASP A 159 8.30 24.71 -19.07
CA ASP A 159 9.69 25.22 -19.06
C ASP A 159 10.22 25.48 -20.48
N SER A 160 9.68 24.79 -21.49
CA SER A 160 10.07 24.97 -22.90
C SER A 160 9.38 26.13 -23.61
N ILE A 161 8.31 26.71 -23.04
CA ILE A 161 7.52 27.77 -23.67
C ILE A 161 8.28 29.11 -23.69
N ASP A 162 9.18 29.36 -22.73
CA ASP A 162 9.89 30.64 -22.58
C ASP A 162 10.93 30.90 -23.69
N SER A 163 11.21 29.92 -24.58
CA SER A 163 12.30 30.02 -25.56
C SER A 163 11.87 30.12 -27.05
N SER A 164 10.59 30.16 -27.40
CA SER A 164 10.15 30.15 -28.81
C SER A 164 8.98 31.10 -29.09
N ILE A 165 9.16 32.02 -30.06
CA ILE A 165 8.25 33.15 -30.34
C ILE A 165 7.03 32.74 -31.21
N ASP A 166 5.84 33.00 -30.63
CA ASP A 166 4.51 33.38 -31.15
C ASP A 166 3.54 32.46 -31.94
N ALA A 167 3.93 31.33 -32.54
CA ALA A 167 2.93 30.42 -33.15
C ALA A 167 2.80 29.08 -32.40
N ASP A 168 3.93 28.53 -31.96
CA ASP A 168 4.01 27.21 -31.32
C ASP A 168 3.57 27.23 -29.84
N VAL A 169 3.56 28.42 -29.23
CA VAL A 169 3.20 28.65 -27.83
C VAL A 169 1.71 28.40 -27.55
N PHE A 170 0.84 28.70 -28.51
CA PHE A 170 -0.61 28.52 -28.34
C PHE A 170 -0.98 27.03 -28.31
N ASP A 171 -0.35 26.21 -29.17
CA ASP A 171 -0.59 24.76 -29.21
C ASP A 171 -0.05 24.08 -27.94
N ARG A 172 1.15 24.47 -27.47
CA ARG A 172 1.73 23.96 -26.21
C ARG A 172 0.91 24.30 -24.96
N THR A 173 0.25 25.46 -24.95
CA THR A 173 -0.66 25.83 -23.84
C THR A 173 -1.88 24.92 -23.83
N ALA A 174 -2.50 24.70 -25.00
CA ALA A 174 -3.67 23.84 -25.14
C ALA A 174 -3.36 22.36 -24.82
N THR A 175 -2.18 21.86 -25.19
CA THR A 175 -1.73 20.50 -24.82
C THR A 175 -1.47 20.37 -23.32
N THR A 176 -0.84 21.37 -22.70
CA THR A 176 -0.61 21.40 -21.24
C THR A 176 -1.93 21.40 -20.45
N GLU A 177 -2.92 22.18 -20.88
CA GLU A 177 -4.25 22.17 -20.27
C GLU A 177 -5.00 20.84 -20.46
N ARG A 178 -4.85 20.20 -21.63
CA ARG A 178 -5.41 18.87 -21.88
C ARG A 178 -4.77 17.83 -20.96
N ALA A 179 -3.45 17.86 -20.82
CA ALA A 179 -2.69 16.98 -19.94
C ALA A 179 -3.16 17.13 -18.48
N ARG A 180 -3.27 18.37 -17.97
CA ARG A 180 -3.76 18.65 -16.61
C ARG A 180 -5.19 18.16 -16.37
N ARG A 181 -6.09 18.33 -17.34
CA ARG A 181 -7.47 17.84 -17.25
C ARG A 181 -7.53 16.31 -17.20
N ALA A 182 -6.77 15.64 -18.07
CA ALA A 182 -6.67 14.19 -18.06
C ALA A 182 -6.02 13.67 -16.75
N ALA A 183 -4.99 14.34 -16.25
CA ALA A 183 -4.36 14.00 -14.98
C ALA A 183 -5.35 14.08 -13.81
N LYS A 184 -6.18 15.13 -13.76
CA LYS A 184 -7.24 15.25 -12.75
C LYS A 184 -8.24 14.09 -12.85
N MET A 185 -8.74 13.79 -14.06
CA MET A 185 -9.68 12.68 -14.27
C MET A 185 -9.10 11.34 -13.78
N TYR A 186 -7.84 11.05 -14.07
CA TYR A 186 -7.20 9.81 -13.64
C TYR A 186 -6.99 9.74 -12.12
N ARG A 187 -6.71 10.86 -11.44
CA ARG A 187 -6.69 10.90 -9.97
C ARG A 187 -8.07 10.60 -9.38
N ASP A 188 -9.12 11.17 -9.96
CA ASP A 188 -10.51 10.95 -9.51
C ASP A 188 -10.88 9.46 -9.65
N LEU A 189 -10.54 8.82 -10.77
CA LEU A 189 -10.73 7.36 -10.98
C LEU A 189 -9.93 6.50 -10.00
N TYR A 190 -8.69 6.90 -9.68
CA TYR A 190 -7.87 6.23 -8.67
C TYR A 190 -8.57 6.27 -7.30
N ARG A 191 -8.99 7.47 -6.87
CA ARG A 191 -9.66 7.70 -5.58
C ARG A 191 -10.94 6.89 -5.47
N GLU A 192 -11.75 6.85 -6.53
CA GLU A 192 -12.99 6.06 -6.59
C GLU A 192 -12.72 4.57 -6.37
N MET A 193 -11.68 4.02 -7.01
CA MET A 193 -11.36 2.60 -6.89
C MET A 193 -10.75 2.23 -5.54
N VAL A 194 -9.83 3.03 -5.02
CA VAL A 194 -9.20 2.77 -3.71
C VAL A 194 -10.17 3.11 -2.56
N GLY A 195 -11.15 3.98 -2.82
CA GLY A 195 -12.09 4.47 -1.81
C GLY A 195 -11.44 5.46 -0.85
N VAL A 196 -10.58 6.34 -1.37
CA VAL A 196 -9.98 7.44 -0.60
C VAL A 196 -10.79 8.70 -0.90
N ASP A 197 -11.57 9.17 0.06
CA ASP A 197 -12.33 10.42 -0.05
C ASP A 197 -11.47 11.62 0.39
N ASP A 198 -11.59 12.76 -0.29
CA ASP A 198 -10.85 14.01 0.03
C ASP A 198 -11.18 14.59 1.44
N ASN A 199 -12.20 14.04 2.11
CA ASN A 199 -12.70 14.50 3.42
C ASN A 199 -12.43 13.50 4.56
N ASP A 200 -11.69 12.41 4.31
CA ASP A 200 -11.54 11.35 5.29
C ASP A 200 -10.19 11.41 6.02
N ASP A 201 -10.22 11.89 7.27
CA ASP A 201 -9.10 11.90 8.23
C ASP A 201 -8.74 10.48 8.75
N GLY A 202 -8.80 9.46 7.89
CA GLY A 202 -8.25 8.13 8.17
C GLY A 202 -9.21 6.93 8.09
N GLY A 203 -10.42 7.09 7.57
CA GLY A 203 -11.40 6.00 7.37
C GLY A 203 -11.18 5.17 6.10
N ARG A 204 -10.03 4.52 5.94
CA ARG A 204 -9.83 3.51 4.88
C ARG A 204 -10.99 2.50 4.84
N ARG A 205 -11.45 2.16 3.64
CA ARG A 205 -12.24 0.94 3.39
C ARG A 205 -11.51 -0.25 4.03
N GLU A 206 -12.07 -0.80 5.10
CA GLU A 206 -12.02 -2.25 5.32
C GLU A 206 -12.75 -2.88 4.14
N VAL A 207 -12.03 -3.14 3.05
CA VAL A 207 -12.52 -4.06 2.03
C VAL A 207 -12.59 -5.40 2.75
N PRO A 208 -13.78 -6.01 2.97
CA PRO A 208 -13.86 -7.25 3.71
C PRO A 208 -13.13 -8.33 2.91
N ALA A 209 -11.95 -8.71 3.40
CA ALA A 209 -11.17 -9.84 2.92
C ALA A 209 -11.82 -11.16 3.35
N ASN A 210 -13.12 -11.35 3.08
CA ASN A 210 -13.83 -12.63 3.11
C ASN A 210 -15.27 -12.53 2.58
N THR A 211 -15.48 -12.37 1.26
CA THR A 211 -16.72 -12.96 0.73
C THR A 211 -16.58 -14.48 0.79
N THR A 212 -16.87 -15.05 1.96
CA THR A 212 -17.04 -16.50 2.11
C THR A 212 -18.31 -16.84 1.37
N ILE A 213 -18.18 -17.31 0.12
CA ILE A 213 -19.29 -17.94 -0.58
C ILE A 213 -19.59 -19.24 0.18
N SER A 214 -20.50 -19.16 1.14
CA SER A 214 -21.06 -20.37 1.73
C SER A 214 -21.95 -21.00 0.67
N TRP A 215 -21.43 -22.04 0.02
CA TRP A 215 -22.24 -22.93 -0.79
C TRP A 215 -23.15 -23.70 0.16
N SER A 216 -24.27 -23.10 0.55
CA SER A 216 -25.35 -23.86 1.16
C SER A 216 -25.95 -24.77 0.07
N ARG A 217 -25.34 -25.96 -0.10
CA ARG A 217 -26.00 -27.08 -0.75
C ARG A 217 -27.19 -27.49 0.11
N ARG A 218 -28.31 -26.79 -0.01
CA ARG A 218 -29.61 -27.38 0.35
C ARG A 218 -29.93 -28.39 -0.74
N ARG A 219 -29.56 -29.64 -0.46
CA ARG A 219 -30.12 -30.83 -1.08
C ARG A 219 -31.64 -30.63 -1.14
N ARG A 220 -32.20 -30.58 -2.35
CA ARG A 220 -33.62 -30.88 -2.56
C ARG A 220 -33.80 -32.34 -2.16
N THR A 221 -34.24 -32.60 -0.95
CA THR A 221 -34.90 -33.88 -0.65
C THR A 221 -36.24 -33.85 -1.34
N HIS A 222 -36.30 -34.58 -2.44
CA HIS A 222 -37.53 -35.14 -2.98
C HIS A 222 -38.15 -36.09 -1.94
N GLU A 223 -39.46 -36.33 -2.06
CA GLU A 223 -40.35 -37.27 -1.33
C GLU A 223 -41.19 -36.58 -0.23
N GLN A 224 -42.54 -36.59 -0.24
CA GLN A 224 -43.57 -37.25 -1.08
C GLN A 224 -44.93 -36.50 -0.88
N PRO A 225 -45.86 -36.52 -1.85
CA PRO A 225 -47.21 -35.90 -1.74
C PRO A 225 -48.25 -36.81 -1.05
N PRO A 226 -49.41 -36.25 -0.62
CA PRO A 226 -50.33 -36.89 0.31
C PRO A 226 -51.22 -37.97 -0.33
N TYR A 227 -51.31 -39.09 0.38
CA TYR A 227 -52.30 -40.17 0.41
C TYR A 227 -53.62 -40.01 -0.40
N LEU A 228 -53.87 -40.99 -1.28
CA LEU A 228 -55.21 -41.42 -1.74
C LEU A 228 -55.32 -42.97 -1.66
N THR A 229 -56.21 -43.40 -0.77
CA THR A 229 -57.11 -44.59 -0.76
C THR A 229 -56.60 -46.00 -1.10
N HIS A 230 -56.77 -46.92 -0.14
CA HIS A 230 -57.79 -47.99 -0.19
C HIS A 230 -58.30 -48.29 1.22
#